data_AF-A0A1B1B0K2-F1
#
_entry.id   AF-A0A1B1B0K2-F1
#
_cell.length_a   1.000
_cell.length_b   1.000
_cell.length_c   1.000
_cell.angle_alpha   90.00
_cell.angle_beta   90.00
_cell.angle_gamma   90.00
#
_symmetry.space_group_name_H-M   'P 1'
#
loop_
_entity.id
_entity.type
_entity.pdbx_description
1 polymer ?
#
loop_
_entity_poly.entity_id
_entity_poly.type
_entity_poly.pdbx_seq_one_letter_code
_entity_poly.pdbx_strand_id
1 'polypeptide(L)'
;MKHRYLSGVVVLASAAALVAAACGSSSASPNAPAGTLVVHAKAEPAGTTGATAWKPCYLPAGYKNFFKLDSAKNVRGKTVVRVTPETCKVNTENDEDVVYTPSGAARSFAFASGASVKVLRDSTTVKVTPKWLVNHQLDNTPYFYYRVNGHSQITAMQEIFHP
;
A
#
# COMPACT_ATOMS: atom_id res chain seq x y z
N MET A 1 -7.95 -45.38 30.88
CA MET A 1 -8.32 -44.44 31.95
C MET A 1 -8.39 -43.05 31.32
N LYS A 2 -9.49 -42.68 30.67
CA LYS A 2 -10.55 -41.75 31.13
C LYS A 2 -10.02 -40.56 31.95
N HIS A 3 -10.04 -39.36 31.37
CA HIS A 3 -10.65 -38.18 32.00
C HIS A 3 -11.28 -37.26 30.94
N ARG A 4 -12.59 -36.99 31.13
CA ARG A 4 -13.44 -35.99 30.47
C ARG A 4 -13.70 -34.89 31.49
N TYR A 5 -13.74 -33.61 31.09
CA TYR A 5 -14.47 -32.49 31.70
C TYR A 5 -14.57 -31.40 30.60
N LEU A 6 -15.70 -31.12 29.94
CA LEU A 6 -16.96 -30.42 30.29
C LEU A 6 -16.84 -28.94 30.72
N SER A 7 -17.32 -28.08 29.80
CA SER A 7 -18.21 -26.90 29.92
C SER A 7 -17.90 -25.69 30.82
N GLY A 8 -18.04 -24.50 30.23
CA GLY A 8 -18.34 -23.24 30.93
C GLY A 8 -18.65 -22.10 29.95
N VAL A 9 -19.94 -21.75 29.81
CA VAL A 9 -20.46 -20.57 29.07
C VAL A 9 -20.60 -19.41 30.06
N VAL A 10 -20.22 -18.18 29.67
CA VAL A 10 -20.85 -16.96 30.19
C VAL A 10 -20.98 -15.94 29.05
N VAL A 11 -22.23 -15.61 28.73
CA VAL A 11 -22.64 -14.45 27.94
C VAL A 11 -22.64 -13.23 28.87
N LEU A 12 -22.03 -12.11 28.46
CA LEU A 12 -22.29 -10.81 29.09
C LEU A 12 -22.89 -9.88 28.05
N ALA A 13 -24.14 -9.49 28.29
CA ALA A 13 -24.88 -8.46 27.59
C ALA A 13 -25.22 -7.36 28.61
N SER A 14 -24.91 -6.10 28.29
CA SER A 14 -25.53 -4.87 28.82
C SER A 14 -24.97 -3.70 27.98
N ALA A 15 -25.69 -2.93 27.18
CA ALA A 15 -26.98 -2.21 27.27
C ALA A 15 -26.87 -0.80 27.90
N ALA A 16 -27.19 0.20 27.05
CA ALA A 16 -27.67 1.59 27.27
C ALA A 16 -26.68 2.62 27.89
N ALA A 17 -26.69 3.93 27.56
CA ALA A 17 -27.67 4.82 26.91
C ALA A 17 -26.94 5.98 26.16
N LEU A 18 -27.38 6.43 24.96
CA LEU A 18 -28.19 7.64 24.65
C LEU A 18 -27.80 8.88 25.50
N VAL A 19 -27.49 10.06 24.94
CA VAL A 19 -28.40 10.94 24.19
C VAL A 19 -27.64 11.88 23.22
N ALA A 20 -28.36 12.20 22.14
CA ALA A 20 -28.08 13.08 21.01
C ALA A 20 -27.70 14.53 21.31
N ALA A 21 -27.00 15.15 20.35
CA ALA A 21 -27.32 16.50 19.90
C ALA A 21 -27.25 16.52 18.36
N ALA A 22 -28.43 16.53 17.75
CA ALA A 22 -28.62 16.81 16.34
C ALA A 22 -28.56 18.33 16.11
N CYS A 23 -27.81 18.74 15.09
CA CYS A 23 -28.01 19.94 14.28
C CYS A 23 -27.34 19.59 12.95
N GLY A 24 -28.06 19.12 11.94
CA GLY A 24 -29.03 19.92 11.21
C GLY A 24 -28.43 20.15 9.82
N SER A 25 -28.65 19.20 8.91
CA SER A 25 -28.30 19.34 7.51
C SER A 25 -29.15 20.44 6.89
N SER A 26 -28.56 21.36 6.15
CA SER A 26 -29.28 22.16 5.17
C SER A 26 -28.42 22.32 3.93
N SER A 27 -28.53 21.32 3.06
CA SER A 27 -28.33 21.49 1.62
C SER A 27 -29.45 22.39 1.09
N ALA A 28 -29.10 23.61 0.69
CA ALA A 28 -29.93 24.43 -0.18
C ALA A 28 -29.02 25.27 -1.08
N SER A 29 -29.17 25.07 -2.38
CA SER A 29 -28.69 25.94 -3.45
C SER A 29 -29.94 26.46 -4.19
N PRO A 30 -29.84 27.47 -5.05
CA PRO A 30 -29.61 28.89 -4.81
C PRO A 30 -30.92 29.69 -4.91
N ASN A 31 -31.02 30.85 -4.25
CA ASN A 31 -31.83 31.99 -4.72
C ASN A 31 -31.37 33.26 -3.98
N ALA A 32 -30.88 34.24 -4.74
CA ALA A 32 -30.66 35.61 -4.27
C ALA A 32 -32.01 36.26 -3.89
N PRO A 33 -32.04 37.18 -2.92
CA PRO A 33 -31.96 38.59 -3.30
C PRO A 33 -31.13 39.47 -2.34
N ALA A 34 -30.91 40.70 -2.82
CA ALA A 34 -30.05 41.76 -2.31
C ALA A 34 -30.22 42.14 -0.83
N GLY A 35 -29.11 42.49 -0.19
CA GLY A 35 -29.06 43.11 1.13
C GLY A 35 -27.63 43.31 1.62
N THR A 36 -27.01 44.43 1.22
CA THR A 36 -25.69 44.93 1.61
C THR A 36 -25.44 44.89 3.12
N LEU A 37 -24.32 44.32 3.57
CA LEU A 37 -23.46 44.87 4.63
C LEU A 37 -22.13 44.13 4.66
N VAL A 38 -21.11 44.84 4.17
CA VAL A 38 -19.70 44.46 4.19
C VAL A 38 -19.18 44.62 5.62
N VAL A 39 -18.72 43.54 6.24
CA VAL A 39 -17.80 43.60 7.39
C VAL A 39 -16.56 42.81 7.02
N HIS A 40 -15.53 43.55 6.61
CA HIS A 40 -14.17 43.04 6.45
C HIS A 40 -13.61 42.66 7.82
N ALA A 41 -13.89 41.44 8.26
CA ALA A 41 -13.05 40.79 9.26
C ALA A 41 -11.79 40.31 8.52
N LYS A 42 -10.72 41.12 8.61
CA LYS A 42 -9.37 40.71 8.23
C LYS A 42 -8.95 39.59 9.20
N ALA A 43 -9.30 38.35 8.85
CA ALA A 43 -8.69 37.18 9.44
C ALA A 43 -7.23 37.19 8.97
N GLU A 44 -6.31 37.42 9.89
CA GLU A 44 -4.90 37.16 9.64
C GLU A 44 -4.74 35.71 9.16
N PRO A 45 -3.94 35.45 8.12
CA PRO A 45 -3.69 34.09 7.69
C PRO A 45 -2.97 33.38 8.84
N ALA A 46 -3.68 32.45 9.47
CA ALA A 46 -3.07 31.43 10.31
C ALA A 46 -1.92 30.81 9.51
N GLY A 47 -0.70 30.87 10.06
CA GLY A 47 0.48 30.35 9.42
C GLY A 47 0.23 28.90 8.98
N THR A 48 0.12 28.69 7.68
CA THR A 48 0.06 27.34 7.12
C THR A 48 1.46 26.76 7.30
N THR A 49 1.67 26.07 8.42
CA THR A 49 2.74 25.09 8.56
C THR A 49 2.66 24.22 7.31
N GLY A 50 3.67 24.33 6.44
CA GLY A 50 3.66 23.65 5.14
C GLY A 50 3.36 22.19 5.36
N ALA A 51 2.20 21.72 4.89
CA ALA A 51 1.91 20.30 4.92
C ALA A 51 2.87 19.65 3.94
N THR A 52 3.80 18.84 4.43
CA THR A 52 4.70 18.05 3.60
C THR A 52 3.89 17.39 2.50
N ALA A 53 4.12 17.80 1.26
CA ALA A 53 3.32 17.34 0.14
C ALA A 53 3.82 15.94 -0.25
N TRP A 54 2.94 14.94 -0.15
CA TRP A 54 3.22 13.56 -0.55
C TRP A 54 2.53 13.25 -1.87
N LYS A 55 3.24 12.63 -2.82
CA LYS A 55 2.67 12.14 -4.08
C LYS A 55 2.75 10.61 -4.15
N PRO A 56 1.81 9.93 -4.83
CA PRO A 56 1.93 8.50 -5.11
C PRO A 56 3.21 8.20 -5.90
N CYS A 57 3.87 7.09 -5.58
CA CYS A 57 5.01 6.63 -6.36
C CYS A 57 4.57 6.19 -7.77
N TYR A 58 5.49 6.30 -8.72
CA TYR A 58 5.26 5.84 -10.08
C TYR A 58 5.03 4.33 -10.13
N LEU A 59 3.91 3.90 -10.71
CA LEU A 59 3.61 2.51 -11.01
C LEU A 59 3.40 2.38 -12.53
N PRO A 60 4.25 1.61 -13.26
CA PRO A 60 4.09 1.49 -14.70
C PRO A 60 2.77 0.82 -15.09
N ALA A 61 2.24 1.18 -16.25
CA ALA A 61 1.00 0.60 -16.75
C ALA A 61 1.06 -0.94 -16.85
N GLY A 62 0.01 -1.60 -16.38
CA GLY A 62 -0.11 -3.06 -16.36
C GLY A 62 0.61 -3.76 -15.20
N TYR A 63 1.32 -3.02 -14.33
CA TYR A 63 1.84 -3.53 -13.07
C TYR A 63 0.80 -3.39 -11.96
N LYS A 64 0.94 -4.20 -10.90
CA LYS A 64 -0.10 -4.39 -9.87
C LYS A 64 0.10 -3.52 -8.64
N ASN A 65 1.07 -3.87 -7.81
CA ASN A 65 1.33 -3.22 -6.53
C ASN A 65 2.84 -3.16 -6.29
N PHE A 66 3.20 -2.40 -5.27
CA PHE A 66 4.51 -2.45 -4.66
C PHE A 66 4.58 -3.61 -3.66
N PHE A 67 5.76 -4.14 -3.41
CA PHE A 67 6.02 -5.03 -2.29
C PHE A 67 7.51 -5.10 -1.98
N LYS A 68 7.86 -5.29 -0.71
CA LYS A 68 9.19 -5.73 -0.31
C LYS A 68 9.39 -7.21 -0.61
N LEU A 69 10.46 -7.55 -1.32
CA LEU A 69 10.85 -8.95 -1.52
C LEU A 69 11.71 -9.43 -0.35
N ASP A 70 11.12 -10.25 0.52
CA ASP A 70 11.89 -10.88 1.62
C ASP A 70 12.73 -12.06 1.13
N SER A 71 12.15 -12.92 0.29
CA SER A 71 12.85 -14.07 -0.31
C SER A 71 12.05 -14.69 -1.47
N ALA A 72 12.76 -15.39 -2.36
CA ALA A 72 12.16 -16.31 -3.32
C ALA A 72 12.51 -17.77 -2.94
N LYS A 73 11.60 -18.70 -3.24
CA LYS A 73 11.78 -20.13 -2.94
C LYS A 73 11.52 -20.98 -4.16
N ASN A 74 12.20 -22.13 -4.24
CA ASN A 74 11.83 -23.17 -5.19
C ASN A 74 10.75 -24.07 -4.57
N VAL A 75 9.60 -24.20 -5.25
CA VAL A 75 8.50 -25.08 -4.85
C VAL A 75 8.13 -25.94 -6.05
N ARG A 76 8.40 -27.25 -5.96
CA ARG A 76 8.10 -28.23 -7.02
C ARG A 76 8.63 -27.79 -8.39
N GLY A 77 9.87 -27.29 -8.43
CA GLY A 77 10.52 -26.83 -9.66
C GLY A 77 10.16 -25.40 -10.10
N LYS A 78 9.22 -24.72 -9.43
CA LYS A 78 8.84 -23.34 -9.74
C LYS A 78 9.47 -22.36 -8.76
N THR A 79 9.89 -21.20 -9.26
CA THR A 79 10.24 -20.08 -8.38
C THR A 79 8.96 -19.42 -7.90
N VAL A 80 8.85 -19.21 -6.59
CA VAL A 80 7.68 -18.61 -5.93
C VAL A 80 8.14 -17.50 -5.00
N VAL A 81 7.41 -16.39 -4.98
CA VAL A 81 7.58 -15.29 -4.03
C VAL A 81 6.28 -15.05 -3.28
N ARG A 82 6.40 -14.61 -2.03
CA ARG A 82 5.27 -14.17 -1.22
C ARG A 82 5.21 -12.66 -1.26
N VAL A 83 4.07 -12.13 -1.70
CA VAL A 83 3.83 -10.71 -1.94
C VAL A 83 2.78 -10.23 -0.95
N THR A 84 3.15 -9.31 -0.07
CA THR A 84 2.19 -8.45 0.63
C THR A 84 2.04 -7.18 -0.20
N PRO A 85 0.87 -6.92 -0.81
CA PRO A 85 0.71 -5.74 -1.64
C PRO A 85 0.80 -4.47 -0.79
N GLU A 86 1.47 -3.46 -1.32
CA GLU A 86 1.68 -2.17 -0.68
C GLU A 86 1.36 -1.02 -1.64
N THR A 87 0.94 0.10 -1.07
CA THR A 87 0.94 1.42 -1.72
C THR A 87 2.24 2.15 -1.38
N CYS A 88 2.70 3.02 -2.28
CA CYS A 88 3.91 3.80 -2.10
C CYS A 88 3.60 5.28 -2.29
N LYS A 89 4.17 6.13 -1.42
CA LYS A 89 4.19 7.59 -1.57
C LYS A 89 5.61 8.11 -1.33
N VAL A 90 5.97 9.16 -2.05
CA VAL A 90 7.26 9.86 -1.93
C VAL A 90 7.01 11.31 -1.50
N ASN A 91 7.88 11.81 -0.64
CA ASN A 91 7.88 13.20 -0.20
C ASN A 91 8.35 14.10 -1.35
N THR A 92 7.57 15.11 -1.67
CA THR A 92 7.89 16.04 -2.77
C THR A 92 8.84 17.17 -2.38
N GLU A 93 9.14 17.32 -1.09
CA GLU A 93 10.04 18.36 -0.59
C GLU A 93 11.52 17.98 -0.72
N ASN A 94 11.84 16.68 -0.60
CA ASN A 94 13.21 16.17 -0.73
C ASN A 94 13.37 15.05 -1.78
N ASP A 95 12.27 14.49 -2.33
CA ASP A 95 12.27 13.36 -3.27
C ASP A 95 13.03 12.10 -2.79
N GLU A 96 13.39 12.03 -1.49
CA GLU A 96 14.18 10.96 -0.85
C GLU A 96 13.32 10.14 0.12
N ASP A 97 12.41 10.79 0.86
CA ASP A 97 11.59 10.07 1.84
C ASP A 97 10.47 9.29 1.15
N VAL A 98 10.46 7.97 1.37
CA VAL A 98 9.46 7.07 0.79
C VAL A 98 8.77 6.28 1.89
N VAL A 99 7.44 6.18 1.78
CA VAL A 99 6.61 5.39 2.68
C VAL A 99 5.87 4.31 1.91
N TYR A 100 6.06 3.06 2.34
CA TYR A 100 5.32 1.90 1.90
C TYR A 100 4.29 1.49 2.96
N THR A 101 3.05 1.30 2.54
CA THR A 101 1.95 0.90 3.43
C THR A 101 1.26 -0.36 2.89
N PRO A 102 1.16 -1.44 3.69
CA PRO A 102 0.41 -2.63 3.31
C PRO A 102 -1.04 -2.30 2.93
N SER A 103 -1.50 -2.80 1.78
CA SER A 103 -2.81 -2.52 1.21
C SER A 103 -3.70 -3.77 1.10
N GLY A 104 -3.20 -4.95 1.50
CA GLY A 104 -3.97 -6.18 1.45
C GLY A 104 -3.25 -7.41 1.98
N ALA A 105 -3.93 -8.55 1.90
CA ALA A 105 -3.41 -9.82 2.39
C ALA A 105 -2.28 -10.36 1.50
N ALA A 106 -1.31 -11.01 2.13
CA ALA A 106 -0.19 -11.63 1.43
C ALA A 106 -0.63 -12.82 0.57
N ARG A 107 -0.04 -12.94 -0.62
CA ARG A 107 -0.32 -14.01 -1.59
C ARG A 107 0.97 -14.57 -2.16
N SER A 108 0.98 -15.86 -2.48
CA SER A 108 2.12 -16.49 -3.15
C SER A 108 1.91 -16.49 -4.66
N PHE A 109 2.93 -16.07 -5.40
CA PHE A 109 2.90 -16.06 -6.86
C PHE A 109 4.07 -16.87 -7.41
N ALA A 110 3.78 -17.76 -8.34
CA ALA A 110 4.80 -18.43 -9.13
C ALA A 110 5.20 -17.55 -10.32
N PHE A 111 6.44 -17.66 -10.77
CA PHE A 111 6.86 -17.05 -12.03
C PHE A 111 6.36 -17.86 -13.23
N ALA A 112 5.91 -17.16 -14.26
CA ALA A 112 5.60 -17.74 -15.56
C ALA A 112 6.89 -18.18 -16.27
N SER A 113 6.76 -19.10 -17.23
CA SER A 113 7.88 -19.40 -18.13
C SER A 113 8.29 -18.15 -18.91
N GLY A 114 9.59 -17.89 -19.03
CA GLY A 114 10.12 -16.71 -19.69
C GLY A 114 9.92 -15.38 -18.94
N ALA A 115 9.49 -15.42 -17.67
CA ALA A 115 9.32 -14.20 -16.88
C ALA A 115 10.64 -13.40 -16.77
N SER A 116 10.53 -12.08 -16.86
CA SER A 116 11.67 -11.17 -16.72
C SER A 116 11.77 -10.65 -15.30
N VAL A 117 12.95 -10.74 -14.69
CA VAL A 117 13.25 -10.07 -13.43
C VAL A 117 14.35 -9.05 -13.68
N LYS A 118 14.16 -7.83 -13.17
CA LYS A 118 15.17 -6.78 -13.15
C LYS A 118 15.48 -6.42 -11.71
N VAL A 119 16.74 -6.48 -11.32
CA VAL A 119 17.24 -6.13 -9.98
C VAL A 119 18.19 -4.95 -10.08
N LEU A 120 18.29 -4.15 -9.04
CA LEU A 120 19.23 -3.04 -9.00
C LEU A 120 20.66 -3.56 -8.81
N ARG A 121 21.59 -2.90 -9.48
CA ARG A 121 23.02 -3.00 -9.26
C ARG A 121 23.56 -1.59 -9.41
N ASP A 122 24.09 -1.08 -8.30
CA ASP A 122 24.50 0.31 -8.14
C ASP A 122 23.30 1.26 -8.41
N SER A 123 23.33 2.00 -9.51
CA SER A 123 22.25 2.92 -9.94
C SER A 123 21.47 2.43 -11.17
N THR A 124 21.71 1.19 -11.62
CA THR A 124 21.10 0.64 -12.84
C THR A 124 20.36 -0.66 -12.56
N THR A 125 19.54 -1.11 -13.52
CA THR A 125 18.87 -2.42 -13.42
C THR A 125 19.54 -3.44 -14.33
N VAL A 126 19.75 -4.65 -13.80
CA VAL A 126 20.25 -5.81 -14.55
C VAL A 126 19.19 -6.89 -14.64
N LYS A 127 19.12 -7.58 -15.78
CA LYS A 127 18.17 -8.68 -15.97
C LYS A 127 18.71 -9.96 -15.36
N VAL A 128 17.91 -10.59 -14.52
CA VAL A 128 18.21 -11.89 -13.90
C VAL A 128 17.08 -12.89 -14.19
N THR A 129 17.37 -14.18 -14.00
CA THR A 129 16.33 -15.20 -14.08
C THR A 129 15.55 -15.26 -12.76
N PRO A 130 14.28 -15.70 -12.73
CA PRO A 130 13.57 -15.94 -11.48
C PRO A 130 14.33 -16.87 -10.53
N LYS A 131 14.99 -17.91 -11.07
CA LYS A 131 15.76 -18.88 -10.27
C LYS A 131 16.95 -18.22 -9.54
N TRP A 132 17.50 -17.16 -10.10
CA TRP A 132 18.58 -16.39 -9.47
C TRP A 132 18.17 -15.86 -8.09
N LEU A 133 16.93 -15.35 -7.96
CA LEU A 133 16.39 -14.81 -6.69
C LEU A 133 16.33 -15.84 -5.55
N VAL A 134 16.34 -17.14 -5.86
CA VAL A 134 16.29 -18.21 -4.83
C VAL A 134 17.63 -18.33 -4.11
N ASN A 135 18.73 -18.03 -4.81
CA ASN A 135 20.09 -18.26 -4.33
C ASN A 135 20.86 -16.97 -4.06
N HIS A 136 20.22 -15.80 -4.23
CA HIS A 136 20.86 -14.51 -4.06
C HIS A 136 20.06 -13.66 -3.10
N GLN A 137 20.77 -13.15 -2.10
CA GLN A 137 20.26 -12.09 -1.25
C GLN A 137 20.47 -10.78 -1.99
N LEU A 138 19.41 -9.99 -2.10
CA LEU A 138 19.50 -8.64 -2.62
C LEU A 138 20.03 -7.73 -1.53
N ASP A 139 20.94 -6.86 -1.90
CA ASP A 139 21.39 -5.79 -1.01
C ASP A 139 20.25 -4.77 -0.82
N ASN A 140 20.29 -4.00 0.28
CA ASN A 140 19.27 -3.00 0.66
C ASN A 140 17.88 -3.59 1.02
N THR A 141 16.86 -2.73 1.05
CA THR A 141 15.46 -3.11 1.25
C THR A 141 14.77 -3.14 -0.13
N PRO A 142 14.71 -4.30 -0.81
CA PRO A 142 14.44 -4.32 -2.23
C PRO A 142 12.93 -4.29 -2.46
N TYR A 143 12.41 -3.11 -2.79
CA TYR A 143 11.01 -2.94 -3.18
C TYR A 143 10.86 -3.19 -4.67
N PHE A 144 9.79 -3.89 -5.04
CA PHE A 144 9.49 -4.27 -6.41
C PHE A 144 8.08 -3.85 -6.80
N TYR A 145 7.87 -3.63 -8.09
CA TYR A 145 6.56 -3.80 -8.71
C TYR A 145 6.56 -5.04 -9.62
N TYR A 146 5.37 -5.61 -9.83
CA TYR A 146 5.23 -6.84 -10.62
C TYR A 146 3.98 -6.84 -11.50
N ARG A 147 4.04 -7.62 -12.59
CA ARG A 147 2.93 -7.87 -13.50
C ARG A 147 2.60 -9.35 -13.51
N VAL A 148 1.31 -9.68 -13.56
CA VAL A 148 0.83 -11.07 -13.64
C VAL A 148 0.08 -11.35 -14.95
N ASN A 149 0.07 -12.60 -15.40
CA ASN A 149 -0.79 -13.07 -16.49
C ASN A 149 -2.18 -13.50 -15.98
N GLY A 150 -3.04 -13.99 -16.89
CA GLY A 150 -4.38 -14.51 -16.56
C GLY A 150 -4.39 -15.74 -15.64
N HIS A 151 -3.25 -16.42 -15.47
CA HIS A 151 -3.09 -17.55 -14.55
C HIS A 151 -2.52 -17.14 -13.18
N SER A 152 -2.48 -15.84 -12.86
CA SER A 152 -1.86 -15.31 -11.65
C SER A 152 -0.39 -15.70 -11.49
N GLN A 153 0.36 -15.72 -12.59
CA GLN A 153 1.81 -15.94 -12.56
C GLN A 153 2.55 -14.66 -12.89
N ILE A 154 3.65 -14.38 -12.19
CA ILE A 154 4.50 -13.22 -12.45
C ILE A 154 5.14 -13.36 -13.83
N THR A 155 4.95 -12.37 -14.69
CA THR A 155 5.56 -12.28 -16.03
C THR A 155 6.68 -11.25 -16.09
N ALA A 156 6.61 -10.22 -15.26
CA ALA A 156 7.65 -9.22 -15.11
C ALA A 156 7.71 -8.76 -13.66
N MET A 157 8.92 -8.55 -13.17
CA MET A 157 9.20 -8.01 -11.83
C MET A 157 10.41 -7.10 -11.94
N GLN A 158 10.35 -5.91 -11.36
CA GLN A 158 11.45 -4.96 -11.41
C GLN A 158 11.61 -4.25 -10.08
N GLU A 159 12.85 -4.22 -9.61
CA GLU A 159 13.26 -3.52 -8.40
C GLU A 159 13.21 -2.01 -8.64
N ILE A 160 12.82 -1.29 -7.60
CA ILE A 160 12.55 0.13 -7.62
C ILE A 160 13.73 0.85 -6.97
N PHE A 161 14.26 1.82 -7.69
CA PHE A 161 15.23 2.76 -7.15
C PHE A 161 14.48 3.95 -6.59
N HIS A 162 14.73 4.24 -5.31
CA HIS A 162 14.46 5.54 -4.73
C HIS A 162 15.81 6.19 -4.44
N PRO A 163 16.06 7.40 -4.98
CA PRO A 163 17.30 8.13 -4.74
C PRO A 163 17.51 8.44 -3.24
#